data_AF-A0A016QKG0-F1
#
_entry.id   AF-A0A016QKG0-F1
#
_cell.length_a   1.000
_cell.length_b   1.000
_cell.length_c   1.000
_cell.angle_alpha   90.00
_cell.angle_beta   90.00
_cell.angle_gamma   90.00
#
_symmetry.space_group_name_H-M   'P 1'
#
loop_
_entity.id
_entity.type
_entity.pdbx_description
1 polymer ?
#
loop_
_entity_poly.entity_id
_entity_poly.type
_entity_poly.pdbx_seq_one_letter_code
_entity_poly.pdbx_strand_id
1 'polypeptide(L)' 'MTTIKGVVKGGQLVFPEEVTAQLGLKEGDTVEVQGELLRPAAPVSPFLAWVGRSPPFEAGQDSVTFYRQQRDGAEE' A
#
# COMPACT_ATOMS: atom_id res chain seq x y z
N MET A 1 -5.39 3.33 -21.71
CA MET A 1 -5.78 4.22 -20.59
C MET A 1 -4.71 4.11 -19.53
N THR A 2 -4.01 5.21 -19.25
CA THR A 2 -2.99 5.24 -18.19
C THR A 2 -3.68 5.63 -16.88
N THR A 3 -3.63 4.76 -15.88
CA THR A 3 -4.15 5.06 -14.54
C THR A 3 -3.04 5.69 -13.71
N ILE A 4 -3.30 6.88 -13.20
CA ILE A 4 -2.31 7.69 -12.50
C ILE A 4 -2.73 7.80 -11.03
N LYS A 5 -1.78 7.60 -10.12
CA LYS A 5 -2.02 7.69 -8.68
C LYS A 5 -1.60 9.07 -8.19
N GLY A 6 -2.53 9.76 -7.54
CA GLY A 6 -2.30 11.02 -6.84
C GLY A 6 -2.91 10.95 -5.45
N VAL A 7 -2.44 11.82 -4.55
CA VAL A 7 -2.98 11.96 -3.20
C VAL A 7 -3.74 13.27 -3.12
N VAL A 8 -4.94 13.24 -2.54
CA VAL A 8 -5.67 14.47 -2.22
C VAL A 8 -5.26 14.93 -0.82
N LYS A 9 -4.64 16.12 -0.71
CA LYS A 9 -4.24 16.72 0.56
C LYS A 9 -4.80 18.14 0.65
N GLY A 10 -5.69 18.38 1.60
CA GLY A 10 -6.26 19.73 1.82
C GLY A 10 -6.99 20.33 0.60
N GLY A 11 -7.59 19.49 -0.25
CA GLY A 11 -8.27 19.93 -1.48
C GLY A 11 -7.37 20.06 -2.70
N GLN A 12 -6.06 19.83 -2.57
CA GLN A 12 -5.12 19.79 -3.68
C GLN A 12 -4.85 18.34 -4.13
N LEU A 13 -4.83 18.13 -5.44
CA LEU A 13 -4.34 16.88 -6.06
C LEU A 13 -2.82 16.96 -6.15
N VAL A 14 -2.14 16.12 -5.38
CA VAL A 14 -0.68 16.02 -5.34
C VAL A 14 -0.26 14.78 -6.11
N PHE A 15 0.55 14.97 -7.15
CA PHE A 15 1.12 13.89 -7.95
C PHE A 15 2.60 13.66 -7.57
N PRO A 16 3.10 12.42 -7.60
CA PRO A 16 4.53 12.13 -7.51
C PRO A 16 5.33 12.81 -8.62
N GLU A 17 6.62 13.06 -8.39
CA GLU A 17 7.51 13.70 -9.35
C GLU A 17 7.64 12.90 -10.66
N GLU A 18 7.63 11.56 -10.59
CA GLU A 18 7.69 10.74 -11.79
C GLU A 18 6.44 10.93 -12.67
N VAL A 19 5.29 11.16 -12.04
CA VAL A 19 4.02 11.37 -12.73
C VAL A 19 3.97 12.76 -13.37
N THR A 20 4.42 13.80 -12.66
CA THR A 20 4.45 15.16 -13.23
C THR A 20 5.42 15.25 -14.40
N ALA A 21 6.58 14.59 -14.31
CA ALA A 21 7.54 14.49 -15.42
C ALA A 21 6.97 13.76 -16.64
N GLN A 22 6.25 12.64 -16.44
CA GLN A 22 5.60 11.90 -17.52
C GLN A 22 4.49 12.71 -18.21
N LEU A 23 3.75 13.51 -17.45
CA LEU A 23 2.66 14.34 -17.96
C LEU A 23 3.11 15.73 -18.43
N GLY A 24 4.36 16.10 -18.20
CA GLY A 24 4.90 17.42 -18.51
C GLY A 24 4.26 18.55 -17.69
N LEU A 25 3.68 18.24 -16.53
CA LEU A 25 2.99 19.20 -15.67
C LEU A 25 3.98 20.02 -14.84
N LYS A 26 3.69 21.30 -14.66
CA LYS A 26 4.43 22.23 -13.80
C LYS A 26 3.53 22.79 -12.70
N GLU A 27 4.17 23.28 -11.64
CA GLU A 27 3.44 23.96 -10.56
C GLU A 27 2.75 25.22 -11.12
N GLY A 28 1.44 25.34 -10.87
CA GLY A 28 0.60 26.42 -11.40
C GLY A 28 -0.16 26.08 -12.69
N ASP A 29 0.05 24.92 -13.29
CA ASP A 29 -0.73 24.49 -14.46
C ASP A 29 -2.18 24.16 -14.08
N THR A 30 -3.12 24.64 -14.90
CA THR A 30 -4.54 24.27 -14.78
C THR A 30 -4.77 22.93 -15.47
N VAL A 31 -5.32 21.96 -14.74
CA VAL A 31 -5.66 20.63 -15.26
C VAL A 31 -7.17 20.44 -15.21
N GLU A 32 -7.79 20.14 -16.34
CA GLU A 32 -9.19 19.74 -16.38
C GLU A 32 -9.35 18.30 -15.88
N VAL A 33 -10.07 18.13 -14.78
CA VAL A 33 -10.41 16.81 -14.25
C VAL A 33 -11.81 16.44 -14.74
N GLN A 34 -11.87 15.55 -15.73
CA GLN A 34 -13.15 14.97 -16.16
C GLN A 34 -13.67 14.04 -15.05
N GLY A 35 -14.72 14.48 -14.36
CA GLY A 35 -15.19 14.00 -13.05
C GLY A 35 -15.70 12.56 -12.96
N GLU A 36 -15.56 11.72 -13.99
CA GLU A 36 -16.06 10.35 -13.97
C GLU A 36 -15.10 9.33 -13.30
N LEU A 37 -13.86 9.71 -12.99
CA LEU A 37 -12.78 8.74 -12.72
C LEU A 37 -11.95 8.94 -11.44
N LEU A 38 -12.29 9.90 -10.56
CA LEU A 38 -11.70 9.94 -9.22
C LEU A 38 -12.35 8.86 -8.34
N ARG A 39 -11.93 7.61 -8.51
CA ARG A 39 -12.30 6.54 -7.59
C ARG A 39 -11.35 6.58 -6.39
N PRO A 40 -11.88 6.65 -5.15
CA PRO A 40 -11.02 6.47 -3.99
C PRO A 40 -10.28 5.14 -4.14
N ALA A 41 -8.95 5.18 -4.00
CA ALA A 41 -8.18 3.96 -3.97
C ALA A 41 -8.72 3.10 -2.84
N ALA A 42 -9.04 1.83 -3.12
CA ALA A 42 -9.41 0.90 -2.07
C ALA A 42 -8.28 0.88 -1.03
N PRO A 43 -8.60 0.92 0.27
CA PRO A 43 -7.58 0.86 1.29
C PRO A 43 -6.77 -0.42 1.08
N VAL A 44 -5.50 -0.27 0.75
CA VAL A 44 -4.58 -1.40 0.66
C VAL A 44 -4.40 -1.89 2.08
N SER A 45 -4.86 -3.10 2.38
CA SER A 45 -4.71 -3.68 3.71
C SER A 45 -3.21 -3.73 4.06
N PRO A 46 -2.77 -3.13 5.18
CA PRO A 46 -1.36 -3.13 5.56
C PRO A 46 -0.82 -4.54 5.83
N PHE A 47 -1.72 -5.51 6.04
CA PHE A 47 -1.40 -6.92 6.25
C PHE A 47 -1.05 -7.66 4.97
N LEU A 48 -1.36 -7.12 3.78
CA LEU A 48 -1.03 -7.77 2.50
C LEU A 48 0.47 -7.92 2.29
N ALA A 49 1.29 -7.01 2.85
CA ALA A 49 2.74 -7.13 2.79
C ALA A 49 3.29 -8.36 3.53
N TRP A 50 2.51 -8.96 4.43
CA TRP A 50 2.91 -10.06 5.31
C TRP A 50 2.43 -11.44 4.82
N VAL A 51 1.52 -11.47 3.85
CA VAL A 51 1.02 -12.73 3.26
C VAL A 51 2.19 -13.47 2.61
N GLY A 52 2.44 -14.69 3.06
CA GLY A 52 3.53 -15.55 2.55
C GLY A 52 4.94 -15.15 2.97
N ARG A 53 5.11 -14.15 3.86
CA ARG A 53 6.44 -13.79 4.42
C ARG A 53 6.88 -14.68 5.57
N SER A 54 5.98 -15.42 6.20
CA SER A 54 6.36 -16.33 7.28
C SER A 54 7.12 -17.53 6.72
N PRO A 55 8.27 -17.90 7.30
CA PRO A 55 8.91 -19.16 6.97
C PRO A 55 7.97 -20.33 7.27
N PRO A 56 8.12 -21.47 6.57
CA PRO A 56 7.38 -22.67 6.91
C PRO A 56 7.69 -23.08 8.36
N PHE A 57 6.73 -23.72 9.02
CA PHE A 57 6.96 -24.27 10.35
C PHE A 57 8.07 -25.32 10.33
N GLU A 58 8.75 -25.48 11.45
CA GLU A 58 9.73 -26.54 11.62
C GLU A 58 9.07 -27.92 11.46
N ALA A 59 9.87 -28.94 11.13
CA ALA A 59 9.36 -30.27 10.89
C ALA A 59 8.64 -30.82 12.14
N GLY A 60 7.34 -31.09 12.02
CA GLY A 60 6.50 -31.57 13.12
C GLY A 60 5.92 -30.47 14.02
N GLN A 61 6.20 -29.19 13.75
CA GLN A 61 5.63 -28.08 14.47
C GLN A 61 4.27 -27.67 13.87
N ASP A 62 3.24 -27.63 14.70
CA ASP A 62 1.93 -27.11 14.33
C ASP A 62 1.79 -25.61 14.64
N SER A 63 0.79 -24.97 14.03
CA SER A 63 0.55 -23.53 14.19
C SER A 63 0.24 -23.13 15.64
N VAL A 64 -0.47 -23.96 16.40
CA VAL A 64 -0.83 -23.68 17.80
C VAL A 64 0.43 -23.65 18.67
N THR A 65 1.33 -24.62 18.47
CA THR A 65 2.60 -24.72 19.18
C THR A 65 3.52 -23.54 18.84
N PHE A 66 3.62 -23.16 17.57
CA PHE A 66 4.37 -21.97 17.14
C PHE A 66 3.81 -20.68 17.79
N TYR A 67 2.49 -20.47 17.77
CA TYR A 67 1.88 -19.30 18.38
C TYR A 67 2.08 -19.23 19.90
N ARG A 68 2.04 -20.38 20.60
CA ARG A 68 2.30 -20.45 22.05
C ARG A 68 3.73 -20.04 22.38
N GLN A 69 4.72 -20.55 21.65
CA GLN A 69 6.13 -20.18 21.85
C GLN A 69 6.38 -18.67 21.66
N GLN A 70 5.81 -18.09 20.61
CA GLN A 70 5.97 -16.65 20.34
C GLN A 70 5.22 -15.76 21.35
N ARG A 71 4.14 -16.25 21.96
CA ARG A 71 3.35 -15.51 22.96
C ARG A 71 3.95 -15.60 24.36
N ASP A 72 4.32 -16.81 24.76
CA ASP A 72 4.74 -17.10 26.13
C ASP A 72 6.24 -16.82 26.34
N GLY A 73 6.98 -16.56 25.24
CA GLY A 73 8.43 -16.42 25.23
C GLY A 73 9.08 -17.80 25.28
N ALA A 74 10.24 -17.96 24.64
CA ALA A 74 11.08 -19.12 24.93
C ALA A 74 11.50 -18.98 26.41
N GLU A 75 10.95 -19.82 27.29
CA GLU A 75 11.44 -19.95 28.66
C GLU A 75 12.95 -20.24 28.58
N GLU A 76 13.74 -19.30 29.10
CA GLU A 76 15.21 -19.31 29.12
C GLU A 76 15.75 -20.32 30.14
#